data_AF-A0A9E5FCC2-F1
#
_entry.id   AF-A0A9E5FCC2-F1
#
_cell.length_a   1.000
_cell.length_b   1.000
_cell.length_c   1.000
_cell.angle_alpha   90.00
_cell.angle_beta   90.00
_cell.angle_gamma   90.00
#
_symmetry.space_group_name_H-M   'P 1'
#
loop_
_entity.id
_entity.type
_entity.pdbx_description
1 polymer ?
#
loop_
_entity_poly.entity_id
_entity_poly.type
_entity_poly.pdbx_seq_one_letter_code
_entity_poly.pdbx_strand_id
1 'polypeptide(L)' 'LIHPKMVVPIHFGTFGLIEQDAAAWGRDVSVQTSTAPHILKPGDWVTVSV' A
#
# COMPACT_ATOMS: atom_id res chain seq x y z
N LEU A 1 1.45 -1.43 -16.52
CA LEU A 1 1.23 -1.75 -15.09
C LEU A 1 2.16 -2.91 -14.72
N ILE A 2 2.66 -2.97 -13.48
CA ILE A 2 3.62 -4.02 -13.05
C ILE A 2 2.95 -5.34 -12.59
N HIS A 3 1.62 -5.37 -12.47
CA HIS A 3 0.79 -6.56 -12.15
C HIS A 3 1.26 -7.44 -10.96
N PRO A 4 1.58 -6.87 -9.80
CA PRO A 4 1.99 -7.65 -8.65
C PRO A 4 0.80 -8.34 -7.98
N LYS A 5 1.07 -9.44 -7.27
CA LYS A 5 0.08 -10.08 -6.40
C LYS A 5 -0.31 -9.17 -5.22
N MET A 6 0.68 -8.51 -4.61
CA MET A 6 0.52 -7.65 -3.44
C MET A 6 1.38 -6.38 -3.57
N VAL A 7 0.95 -5.28 -2.94
CA VAL A 7 1.72 -4.03 -2.84
C VAL A 7 1.63 -3.42 -1.45
N VAL A 8 2.68 -2.72 -1.04
CA VAL A 8 2.73 -1.91 0.18
C VAL A 8 3.14 -0.50 -0.22
N PRO A 9 2.35 0.54 0.11
CA PRO A 9 2.77 1.91 -0.12
C PRO A 9 3.83 2.30 0.91
N ILE A 10 4.86 3.00 0.46
CA ILE A 10 5.98 3.43 1.30
C ILE A 10 6.27 4.92 1.08
N HIS A 11 7.12 5.48 1.94
CA HIS A 11 7.64 6.83 1.80
C HIS A 11 6.55 7.93 1.81
N PHE A 12 5.61 7.80 2.76
CA PHE A 12 4.62 8.82 3.08
C PHE A 12 4.60 9.06 4.59
N GLY A 13 4.09 10.22 5.03
CA GLY A 13 3.85 10.50 6.45
C GLY A 13 5.09 10.68 7.35
N THR A 14 6.31 10.64 6.80
CA THR A 14 7.54 10.92 7.59
C THR A 14 7.65 12.40 7.93
N PHE A 15 7.22 13.26 7.01
CA PHE A 15 7.20 14.72 7.16
C PHE A 15 5.82 15.22 6.71
N GLY A 16 5.36 16.33 7.31
CA GLY A 16 4.12 17.00 6.91
C GLY A 16 3.99 17.27 5.40
N LEU A 17 5.13 17.45 4.71
CA LEU A 17 5.20 17.67 3.26
C LEU A 17 4.75 16.46 2.43
N ILE A 18 4.92 15.25 2.94
CA ILE A 18 4.61 13.99 2.24
C ILE A 18 3.48 13.22 2.93
N GLU A 19 2.60 13.92 3.65
CA GLU A 19 1.36 13.33 4.16
C GLU A 19 0.47 12.90 3.00
N GLN A 20 0.01 11.65 3.05
CA GLN A 20 -0.83 11.03 2.01
C GLN A 20 -1.87 10.14 2.68
N ASP A 21 -3.06 10.03 2.07
CA ASP A 21 -4.09 9.08 2.51
C ASP A 21 -3.83 7.69 1.91
N ALA A 22 -3.04 6.89 2.63
CA ALA A 22 -2.73 5.52 2.22
C ALA A 22 -3.97 4.61 2.16
N ALA A 23 -5.02 4.90 2.93
CA ALA A 23 -6.26 4.12 2.90
C ALA A 23 -7.08 4.42 1.63
N ALA A 24 -7.16 5.70 1.21
CA ALA A 24 -7.75 6.07 -0.07
C ALA A 24 -7.00 5.43 -1.23
N TRP A 25 -5.67 5.53 -1.23
CA TRP A 25 -4.84 4.89 -2.25
C TRP A 25 -5.07 3.37 -2.31
N GLY A 26 -5.15 2.70 -1.16
CA GLY A 26 -5.44 1.26 -1.10
C GLY A 26 -6.80 0.92 -1.71
N ARG A 27 -7.85 1.69 -1.42
CA ARG A 27 -9.17 1.49 -2.05
C ARG A 27 -9.09 1.61 -3.57
N ASP A 28 -8.37 2.61 -4.08
CA ASP A 28 -8.22 2.84 -5.52
C ASP A 28 -7.47 1.69 -6.21
N VAL A 29 -6.38 1.19 -5.60
CA VAL A 29 -5.63 0.03 -6.12
C VAL A 29 -6.52 -1.20 -6.23
N SER A 30 -7.32 -1.49 -5.20
CA SER A 30 -8.25 -2.63 -5.18
C SER A 30 -9.38 -2.50 -6.20
N VAL A 31 -9.84 -1.28 -6.51
CA VAL A 31 -10.90 -1.05 -7.50
C VAL A 31 -10.35 -1.15 -8.93
N GLN A 32 -9.15 -0.62 -9.16
CA GLN A 32 -8.60 -0.46 -10.51
C GLN A 32 -7.78 -1.67 -10.98
N THR A 33 -7.39 -2.57 -10.07
CA THR A 33 -6.48 -3.68 -10.39
C THR A 33 -6.85 -4.95 -9.63
N SER A 34 -6.27 -6.08 -10.04
CA SER A 34 -6.34 -7.34 -9.31
C SER A 34 -5.29 -7.47 -8.18
N THR A 35 -4.53 -6.42 -7.92
CA THR A 35 -3.48 -6.39 -6.89
C THR A 35 -4.10 -6.19 -5.51
N ALA A 36 -3.60 -6.90 -4.50
CA ALA A 36 -3.96 -6.69 -3.10
C ALA A 36 -3.06 -5.64 -2.43
N PRO A 37 -3.58 -4.45 -2.05
CA PRO A 37 -2.82 -3.48 -1.28
C PRO A 37 -2.81 -3.84 0.21
N HIS A 38 -1.65 -3.73 0.83
CA HIS A 38 -1.43 -3.90 2.25
C HIS A 38 -0.91 -2.60 2.85
N ILE A 39 -1.75 -1.92 3.63
CA ILE A 39 -1.36 -0.70 4.35
C ILE A 39 -0.81 -1.10 5.71
N LEU A 40 0.48 -0.88 5.92
CA LEU A 40 1.19 -1.27 7.14
C LEU A 40 1.59 -0.03 7.92
N LYS A 41 1.47 -0.08 9.24
CA LYS A 41 2.14 0.89 10.13
C LYS A 41 3.59 0.45 10.37
N PRO A 42 4.49 1.38 10.75
CA PRO A 42 5.83 1.00 11.17
C PRO A 42 5.77 -0.04 12.29
N GLY A 43 6.38 -1.21 12.05
CA GLY A 43 6.37 -2.36 12.97
C GLY A 43 5.40 -3.48 12.60
N ASP A 44 4.43 -3.24 11.72
CA ASP A 44 3.56 -4.29 11.17
C ASP A 44 4.31 -5.14 10.13
N TRP A 45 3.78 -6.32 9.85
CA TRP A 45 4.30 -7.24 8.83
C TRP A 45 3.17 -7.85 8.00
N VAL A 46 3.52 -8.35 6.81
CA VAL A 46 2.66 -9.18 5.96
C VAL A 46 3.36 -10.49 5.63
N THR A 47 2.63 -11.60 5.70
CA THR A 47 3.14 -12.91 5.29
C THR A 47 3.03 -13.04 3.78
N VAL A 48 4.12 -13.47 3.14
CA VAL A 48 4.12 -13.82 1.71
C VAL A 48 4.13 -15.34 1.60
N SER A 49 3.10 -15.91 0.99
CA SER A 49 3.04 -17.32 0.64
C SER A 49 3.45 -17.51 -0.82
N VAL A 50 4.22 -18.56 -1.07
CA VAL A 50 4.65 -18.99 -2.41
C VAL A 50 3.61 -19.88 -3.07
#